data_AF-A0A372QSL7-F1
#
_entry.id   AF-A0A372QSL7-F1
#
_cell.length_a   1.000
_cell.length_b   1.000
_cell.length_c   1.000
_cell.angle_alpha   90.00
_cell.angle_beta   90.00
_cell.angle_gamma   90.00
#
_symmetry.space_group_name_H-M   'P 1'
#
loop_
_entity.id
_entity.type
_entity.pdbx_description
1 polymer ?
#
loop_
_entity_poly.entity_id
_entity_poly.type
_entity_poly.pdbx_seq_one_letter_code
_entity_poly.pdbx_strand_id
1 'polypeptide(L)'
;MFLNNKYFSKGIYNGSIGVILRVLDESLVEVVFPISTGMLIIKVEKDTAYFLLNGAPARRTQFPLQNAFSLTIHKMQGLILPYATVSLGASMFAYGQTYVAINRAIS
;
A
#
# COMPACT_ATOMS: atom_id res chain seq x y z
N MET A 1 -2.88 0.32 3.12
CA MET A 1 -1.72 0.85 2.37
C MET A 1 -2.21 1.42 1.04
N PHE A 2 -1.75 2.63 0.71
CA PHE A 2 -2.05 3.33 -0.54
C PHE A 2 -1.21 2.79 -1.71
N LEU A 3 -1.78 2.73 -2.90
CA LEU A 3 -1.23 1.98 -4.05
C LEU A 3 -0.83 2.83 -5.26
N ASN A 4 -1.03 4.16 -5.20
CA ASN A 4 -0.64 5.06 -6.28
C ASN A 4 0.02 6.33 -5.71
N ASN A 5 0.34 7.29 -6.58
CA ASN A 5 0.99 8.55 -6.20
C ASN A 5 0.10 9.77 -6.43
N LYS A 6 -1.23 9.60 -6.45
CA LYS A 6 -2.19 10.69 -6.74
C LYS A 6 -2.06 11.87 -5.78
N TYR A 7 -1.62 11.62 -4.54
CA TYR A 7 -1.52 12.61 -3.47
C TYR A 7 -0.08 12.92 -3.07
N PHE A 8 0.86 12.80 -4.01
CA PHE A 8 2.29 13.04 -3.77
C PHE A 8 2.57 14.42 -3.15
N SER A 9 1.92 15.48 -3.65
CA SER A 9 2.05 16.85 -3.12
C SER A 9 1.52 17.03 -1.70
N LYS A 10 0.72 16.08 -1.20
CA LYS A 10 0.19 16.06 0.16
C LYS A 10 0.99 15.15 1.11
N GLY A 11 2.13 14.62 0.66
CA GLY A 11 2.97 13.72 1.46
C GLY A 11 2.45 12.28 1.54
N ILE A 12 1.53 11.89 0.66
CA ILE A 12 1.03 10.51 0.57
C ILE A 12 1.57 9.87 -0.70
N TYR A 13 2.25 8.74 -0.55
CA TYR A 13 2.97 8.04 -1.59
C TYR A 13 2.48 6.60 -1.73
N ASN A 14 2.86 5.93 -2.82
CA ASN A 14 2.70 4.49 -2.92
C ASN A 14 3.47 3.81 -1.77
N GLY A 15 2.76 3.00 -0.98
CA GLY A 15 3.29 2.41 0.24
C GLY A 15 2.88 3.12 1.53
N SER A 16 2.31 4.33 1.47
CA SER A 16 1.79 5.01 2.68
C SER A 16 0.74 4.16 3.38
N ILE A 17 0.95 3.88 4.67
CA ILE A 17 0.02 3.10 5.50
C ILE A 17 -0.83 4.10 6.29
N GLY A 18 -2.15 3.96 6.18
CA GLY A 18 -3.11 4.77 6.89
C GLY A 18 -4.24 3.92 7.45
N VAL A 19 -5.11 4.53 8.24
CA VAL A 19 -6.27 3.90 8.87
C VAL A 19 -7.54 4.47 8.24
N ILE A 20 -8.44 3.58 7.81
CA ILE A 20 -9.77 4.01 7.35
C ILE A 20 -10.54 4.46 8.58
N LEU A 21 -10.97 5.72 8.61
CA LEU A 21 -11.77 6.28 9.68
C LEU A 21 -13.26 6.03 9.44
N ARG A 22 -13.71 6.25 8.20
CA ARG A 22 -15.13 6.19 7.82
C ARG A 22 -15.28 5.71 6.39
N VAL A 23 -16.30 4.88 6.15
CA VAL A 23 -16.80 4.57 4.80
C VAL A 23 -17.97 5.51 4.56
N LEU A 24 -17.84 6.41 3.57
CA LEU A 24 -18.86 7.44 3.31
C LEU A 24 -19.91 6.90 2.33
N ASP A 25 -19.46 6.20 1.28
CA ASP A 25 -20.30 5.47 0.32
C ASP A 25 -19.50 4.34 -0.35
N GLU A 26 -20.04 3.72 -1.40
CA GLU A 26 -19.39 2.63 -2.13
C GLU A 26 -18.12 3.04 -2.90
N SER A 27 -17.93 4.31 -3.21
CA SER A 27 -16.81 4.83 -4.01
C SER A 27 -15.91 5.80 -3.24
N LEU A 28 -16.23 6.13 -2.00
CA LEU A 28 -15.57 7.16 -1.19
C LEU A 28 -15.33 6.71 0.26
N VAL A 29 -14.07 6.77 0.69
CA VAL A 29 -13.67 6.49 2.08
C VAL A 29 -12.85 7.64 2.64
N GLU A 30 -12.94 7.86 3.95
CA GLU A 30 -12.08 8.79 4.67
C GLU A 30 -10.94 8.04 5.35
N VAL A 31 -9.71 8.42 5.05
CA VAL A 31 -8.50 7.74 5.52
C VAL A 31 -7.59 8.76 6.18
N VAL A 32 -7.04 8.39 7.34
CA VAL A 32 -5.97 9.15 7.97
C VAL A 32 -4.62 8.54 7.64
N PHE A 33 -3.69 9.37 7.17
CA PHE A 33 -2.30 8.98 6.89
C PHE A 33 -1.34 9.74 7.82
N PRO A 34 -0.35 9.07 8.41
CA PRO A 34 0.80 9.74 8.99
C PRO A 34 1.66 10.33 7.86
N ILE A 35 2.01 11.60 7.99
CA ILE A 35 2.90 12.34 7.09
C ILE A 35 3.99 13.03 7.92
N SER A 36 4.99 13.62 7.26
CA SER A 36 6.11 14.28 7.97
C SER A 36 5.68 15.41 8.91
N THR A 37 4.54 16.07 8.63
CA THR A 37 4.01 17.18 9.42
C THR A 37 2.92 16.77 10.43
N GLY A 38 2.65 15.47 10.58
CA GLY A 38 1.64 14.96 11.52
C GLY A 38 0.67 13.98 10.86
N MET A 39 -0.63 14.18 11.07
CA MET A 39 -1.69 13.32 10.55
C MET A 39 -2.53 14.10 9.52
N LEU A 40 -2.76 13.51 8.34
CA LEU A 40 -3.61 14.09 7.31
C LEU A 40 -4.82 13.19 7.06
N ILE A 41 -6.01 13.75 7.22
CA ILE A 41 -7.27 13.11 6.85
C ILE A 41 -7.61 13.50 5.41
N ILE A 42 -7.86 12.51 4.56
CA ILE A 42 -8.22 12.73 3.16
C ILE A 42 -9.33 11.78 2.73
N LYS A 43 -10.16 12.25 1.79
CA LYS A 43 -11.11 11.42 1.07
C LYS A 43 -10.42 10.69 -0.08
N VAL A 44 -10.53 9.36 -0.10
CA VAL A 44 -9.97 8.50 -1.14
C VAL A 44 -11.12 7.90 -1.93
N GLU A 45 -11.03 8.06 -3.24
CA GLU A 45 -12.02 7.56 -4.20
C GLU A 45 -11.51 6.33 -4.94
N LYS A 46 -12.44 5.56 -5.52
CA LYS A 46 -12.08 4.55 -6.53
C LYS A 46 -11.37 5.21 -7.72
N ASP A 47 -10.32 4.55 -8.21
CA ASP A 47 -9.54 4.96 -9.37
C ASP A 47 -9.67 3.92 -10.48
N THR A 48 -9.60 4.35 -11.75
CA THR A 48 -9.73 3.45 -12.90
C THR A 48 -8.39 3.31 -13.61
N ALA A 49 -7.80 2.12 -13.54
CA ALA A 49 -6.62 1.76 -14.29
C ALA A 49 -7.01 1.11 -15.63
N TYR A 50 -6.34 1.52 -16.71
CA TYR A 50 -6.46 0.93 -18.05
C TYR A 50 -5.20 0.12 -18.36
N PHE A 51 -5.38 -1.06 -18.93
CA PHE A 51 -4.28 -1.98 -19.26
C PHE A 51 -4.68 -2.91 -20.39
N LEU A 52 -3.72 -3.60 -20.99
CA LEU A 52 -3.98 -4.67 -21.96
C LEU A 52 -4.05 -6.01 -21.24
N LEU A 53 -5.09 -6.79 -21.53
CA LEU A 53 -5.21 -8.18 -21.10
C LEU A 53 -5.25 -9.05 -22.35
N ASN A 54 -4.21 -9.87 -22.56
CA ASN A 54 -4.06 -10.71 -23.76
C ASN A 54 -4.17 -9.91 -25.09
N GLY A 55 -3.62 -8.70 -25.13
CA GLY A 55 -3.66 -7.81 -26.29
C GLY A 55 -4.95 -7.01 -26.47
N ALA A 56 -5.99 -7.25 -25.65
CA ALA A 56 -7.24 -6.51 -25.69
C ALA A 56 -7.28 -5.39 -24.62
N PRO A 57 -7.87 -4.22 -24.91
CA PRO A 57 -8.09 -3.17 -23.91
C PRO A 57 -8.97 -3.66 -22.75
N ALA A 58 -8.51 -3.45 -21.53
CA ALA A 58 -9.21 -3.77 -20.29
C ALA A 58 -9.10 -2.60 -19.29
N ARG A 59 -10.01 -2.57 -18.32
CA ARG A 59 -9.99 -1.59 -17.23
C ARG A 59 -10.40 -2.21 -15.91
N ARG A 60 -9.91 -1.61 -14.81
CA ARG A 60 -10.31 -1.97 -13.44
C ARG A 60 -10.55 -0.70 -12.64
N THR A 61 -11.74 -0.57 -12.08
CA THR A 61 -12.11 0.51 -11.16
C THR A 61 -12.09 -0.01 -9.72
N GLN A 62 -11.19 0.51 -8.88
CA GLN A 62 -11.06 0.06 -7.49
C GLN A 62 -10.42 1.15 -6.61
N PHE A 63 -10.64 1.11 -5.30
CA PHE A 63 -9.87 1.93 -4.37
C PHE A 63 -8.37 1.65 -4.54
N PRO A 64 -7.51 2.69 -4.60
CA PRO A 64 -6.06 2.53 -4.56
C PRO A 64 -5.57 2.20 -3.14
N LEU A 65 -6.25 1.27 -2.46
CA LEU A 65 -6.00 0.84 -1.10
C LEU A 65 -5.94 -0.69 -1.05
N GLN A 66 -5.00 -1.22 -0.27
CA GLN A 66 -4.97 -2.63 0.13
C GLN A 66 -4.87 -2.78 1.64
N ASN A 67 -5.37 -3.89 2.16
CA ASN A 67 -5.14 -4.29 3.56
C ASN A 67 -3.63 -4.35 3.82
N ALA A 68 -3.19 -3.80 4.95
CA ALA A 68 -1.79 -3.68 5.33
C ALA A 68 -1.45 -4.36 6.67
N PHE A 69 -2.37 -5.15 7.25
CA PHE A 69 -2.07 -5.96 8.44
C PHE A 69 -1.02 -7.05 8.15
N SER A 70 -1.06 -7.62 6.94
CA SER A 70 -0.10 -8.62 6.49
C SER A 70 0.20 -8.40 5.01
N LEU A 71 1.48 -8.39 4.65
CA LEU A 71 1.94 -8.12 3.30
C LEU A 71 3.02 -9.15 2.92
N THR A 72 3.03 -9.58 1.66
CA THR A 72 4.07 -10.50 1.18
C THR A 72 5.38 -9.74 0.98
N ILE A 73 6.51 -10.40 1.22
CA ILE A 73 7.84 -9.78 1.16
C ILE A 73 8.08 -9.12 -0.21
N HIS A 74 7.68 -9.77 -1.30
CA HIS A 74 7.78 -9.20 -2.66
C HIS A 74 7.00 -7.90 -2.84
N LYS A 75 5.86 -7.73 -2.16
CA LYS A 75 5.07 -6.50 -2.22
C LYS A 75 5.60 -5.40 -1.31
N MET A 76 6.55 -5.72 -0.42
CA MET A 76 7.21 -4.77 0.47
C MET A 76 8.56 -4.29 -0.04
N GLN A 77 9.04 -4.80 -1.16
CA GLN A 77 10.33 -4.39 -1.72
C GLN A 77 10.34 -2.89 -2.02
N GLY A 78 11.34 -2.18 -1.48
CA GLY A 78 11.46 -0.73 -1.60
C GLY A 78 10.73 0.08 -0.51
N LEU A 79 9.91 -0.55 0.33
CA LEU A 79 9.25 0.14 1.45
C LEU A 79 10.13 0.19 2.70
N ILE A 80 9.87 1.22 3.52
CA ILE A 80 10.43 1.39 4.85
C ILE A 80 9.26 1.32 5.84
N LEU A 81 9.37 0.44 6.84
CA LEU A 81 8.36 0.25 7.88
C LEU A 81 8.97 0.57 9.25
N PRO A 82 8.27 1.33 10.12
CA PRO A 82 8.78 1.61 11.46
C PRO A 82 8.89 0.33 12.29
N TYR A 83 7.92 -0.57 12.17
CA TYR A 83 7.87 -1.86 12.85
C TYR A 83 7.37 -2.93 11.90
N ALA A 84 7.94 -4.14 11.98
CA ALA A 84 7.46 -5.29 11.23
C ALA A 84 7.62 -6.57 12.04
N THR A 85 6.60 -7.43 12.01
CA THR A 85 6.72 -8.83 12.43
C THR A 85 6.88 -9.69 11.19
N VAL A 86 7.97 -10.46 11.12
CA VAL A 86 8.30 -11.27 9.94
C VAL A 86 8.15 -12.75 10.29
N SER A 87 7.33 -13.46 9.52
CA SER A 87 7.26 -14.93 9.58
C SER A 87 8.38 -15.50 8.71
N LEU A 88 9.43 -16.02 9.35
CA LEU A 88 10.53 -16.71 8.71
C LEU A 88 10.31 -18.22 8.86
N GLY A 89 10.32 -18.97 7.76
CA GLY A 89 10.09 -20.41 7.78
C GLY A 89 10.17 -21.05 6.39
N ALA A 90 9.67 -22.28 6.28
CA ALA A 90 9.69 -23.08 5.04
C ALA A 90 8.96 -22.43 3.85
N SER A 91 8.18 -21.36 4.08
CA SER A 91 7.52 -20.56 3.05
C SER A 91 8.48 -19.60 2.32
N MET A 92 9.74 -19.48 2.74
CA MET A 92 10.77 -18.73 2.01
C MET A 92 11.28 -19.56 0.84
N PHE A 93 11.05 -19.07 -0.38
CA PHE A 93 11.35 -19.83 -1.61
C PHE A 93 12.30 -19.10 -2.55
N ALA A 94 12.54 -17.81 -2.34
CA ALA A 94 13.40 -17.00 -3.22
C ALA A 94 14.70 -16.58 -2.50
N TYR A 95 15.80 -16.57 -3.26
CA TYR A 95 17.09 -16.09 -2.78
C TYR A 95 16.99 -14.62 -2.34
N GLY A 96 17.54 -14.28 -1.18
CA GLY A 96 17.51 -12.92 -0.63
C GLY A 96 16.17 -12.48 -0.04
N GLN A 97 15.11 -13.30 -0.07
CA GLN A 97 13.80 -12.93 0.45
C GLN A 97 13.84 -12.60 1.96
N THR A 98 14.56 -13.40 2.75
CA THR A 98 14.79 -13.14 4.19
C THR A 98 15.51 -11.82 4.42
N TYR A 99 16.55 -11.53 3.63
CA TYR A 99 17.31 -10.28 3.72
C TYR A 99 16.42 -9.07 3.42
N VAL A 100 15.62 -9.15 2.33
CA VAL A 100 14.68 -8.09 1.97
C VAL A 100 13.71 -7.83 3.12
N ALA A 101 13.14 -8.89 3.72
CA ALA A 101 12.16 -8.80 4.79
C ALA A 101 12.70 -8.11 6.04
N ILE A 102 13.88 -8.53 6.51
CA ILE A 102 14.54 -7.95 7.69
C ILE A 102 14.89 -6.48 7.41
N ASN A 103 15.43 -6.18 6.23
CA ASN A 103 15.85 -4.83 5.85
C ASN A 103 14.68 -3.89 5.47
N ARG A 104 13.42 -4.24 5.78
CA ARG A 104 12.29 -3.30 5.65
C ARG A 104 12.03 -2.54 6.96
N ALA A 105 12.36 -3.12 8.10
CA ALA A 105 12.16 -2.51 9.41
C ALA A 105 13.35 -1.63 9.80
N ILE A 106 13.10 -0.46 10.38
CA ILE A 106 14.14 0.47 10.84
C ILE A 106 14.41 0.40 12.36
N SER A 107 13.57 -0.30 13.11
CA SER A 107 13.67 -0.46 14.57
C SER A 107 13.24 -1.84 15.02
#